data_AF-A0A952VVI5-F1
#
_entry.id   AF-A0A952VVI5-F1
#
_cell.length_a   1.000
_cell.length_b   1.000
_cell.length_c   1.000
_cell.angle_alpha   90.00
_cell.angle_beta   90.00
_cell.angle_gamma   90.00
#
_symmetry.space_group_name_H-M   'P 1'
#
loop_
_entity.id
_entity.type
_entity.pdbx_description
1 polymer ?
#
loop_
_entity_poly.entity_id
_entity_poly.type
_entity_poly.pdbx_seq_one_letter_code
_entity_poly.pdbx_strand_id
1 'polypeptide(L)' 'MPGKSHRTPEQRSVTGLQLDPVIEAYKRDIDRTLLRENLKLTVEQRFLKLCELQRLATELRKAGSASAS' A
#
# COMPACT_ATOMS: atom_id res chain seq x y z
N MET A 1 7.55 28.81 -24.57
CA MET A 1 6.80 27.81 -23.79
C MET A 1 6.10 26.85 -24.75
N PRO A 2 6.69 25.70 -25.11
CA PRO A 2 5.94 24.58 -25.70
C PRO A 2 5.48 23.70 -24.53
N GLY A 3 4.20 23.70 -24.17
CA GLY A 3 3.17 22.97 -24.90
C GLY A 3 2.95 21.65 -24.16
N LYS A 4 1.99 21.63 -23.23
CA LYS A 4 1.70 20.46 -22.37
C LYS A 4 1.34 19.27 -23.26
N SER A 5 2.17 18.22 -23.25
CA SER A 5 1.87 16.94 -23.92
C SER A 5 0.63 16.32 -23.30
N HIS A 6 -0.51 16.54 -23.94
CA HIS A 6 -1.74 15.80 -23.70
C HIS A 6 -1.52 14.37 -24.23
N ARG A 7 -1.42 13.37 -23.34
CA ARG A 7 -1.42 11.95 -23.74
C ARG A 7 -2.76 11.61 -24.39
N THR A 8 -2.73 11.14 -25.63
CA THR A 8 -3.89 10.73 -26.42
C THR A 8 -4.49 9.41 -25.90
N PRO A 9 -5.81 9.17 -26.06
CA PRO A 9 -6.51 8.00 -25.49
C PRO A 9 -6.09 6.65 -26.07
N GLU A 10 -5.36 6.63 -27.19
CA GLU A 10 -4.99 5.41 -27.93
C GLU A 10 -3.94 4.54 -27.22
N GLN A 11 -3.31 5.01 -26.14
CA GLN A 11 -2.35 4.23 -25.35
C GLN A 11 -2.99 3.19 -24.42
N ARG A 12 -4.30 2.98 -24.48
CA ARG A 12 -5.00 1.90 -23.75
C ARG A 12 -5.15 0.67 -24.63
N SER A 13 -4.06 0.07 -25.10
CA SER A 13 -4.12 -1.26 -25.71
C SER A 13 -4.20 -2.32 -24.61
N VAL A 14 -5.41 -2.84 -24.36
CA VAL A 14 -5.66 -4.00 -23.48
C VAL A 14 -5.41 -5.30 -24.24
N THR A 15 -4.29 -5.38 -24.97
CA THR A 15 -3.93 -6.56 -25.77
C THR A 15 -2.48 -6.88 -25.47
N GLY A 16 -2.26 -7.90 -24.63
CA GLY A 16 -0.93 -8.33 -24.18
C GLY A 16 -0.12 -7.21 -23.55
N LEU A 17 -0.45 -6.83 -22.31
CA LEU A 17 0.20 -5.75 -21.55
C LEU A 17 1.72 -5.78 -21.73
N GLN A 18 2.26 -5.02 -22.69
CA GLN A 18 3.64 -4.62 -22.65
C GLN A 18 3.79 -3.87 -21.34
N LEU A 19 4.53 -4.46 -20.42
CA LEU A 19 4.73 -3.89 -19.11
C LEU A 19 5.48 -2.58 -19.31
N ASP A 20 4.86 -1.47 -18.91
CA ASP A 20 5.49 -0.16 -19.00
C ASP A 20 6.81 -0.20 -18.21
N PRO A 21 7.96 0.06 -18.85
CA PRO A 21 9.27 -0.09 -18.23
C PRO A 21 9.43 0.80 -16.99
N VAL A 22 8.74 1.95 -16.95
CA VAL A 22 8.73 2.83 -15.77
C VAL A 22 7.98 2.15 -14.63
N ILE A 23 6.82 1.57 -14.91
CA ILE A 23 6.03 0.86 -13.89
C ILE A 23 6.80 -0.34 -13.34
N GLU A 24 7.47 -1.11 -14.19
CA GLU A 24 8.25 -2.27 -13.77
C GLU A 24 9.49 -1.89 -12.95
N ALA A 25 10.13 -0.78 -13.28
CA ALA A 25 11.25 -0.25 -12.49
C ALA A 25 10.80 0.02 -11.04
N TYR A 26 9.66 0.67 -10.83
CA TYR A 26 9.13 0.94 -9.48
C TYR A 26 8.59 -0.31 -8.79
N LYS A 27 7.98 -1.25 -9.53
CA LYS A 27 7.42 -2.48 -8.99
C LYS A 27 8.47 -3.44 -8.41
N ARG A 28 9.72 -3.34 -8.86
CA ARG A 28 10.81 -4.25 -8.49
C ARG A 28 11.08 -4.25 -6.99
N ASP A 29 11.05 -3.07 -6.37
CA ASP A 29 11.47 -2.89 -4.99
C ASP A 29 10.29 -2.94 -4.00
N ILE A 30 9.09 -3.28 -4.48
CA ILE A 30 7.90 -3.43 -3.64
C ILE A 30 7.84 -4.87 -3.11
N ASP A 31 8.07 -5.04 -1.82
CA ASP A 31 7.73 -6.28 -1.13
C ASP A 31 6.20 -6.43 -1.06
N ARG A 32 5.68 -7.44 -1.76
CA ARG A 32 4.24 -7.75 -1.81
C ARG A 32 3.81 -8.78 -0.77
N THR A 33 4.72 -9.26 0.07
CA THR A 33 4.44 -10.32 1.05
C THR A 33 3.32 -9.90 1.98
N LEU A 34 3.46 -8.74 2.64
CA LEU A 34 2.42 -8.23 3.55
C LEU A 34 1.10 -7.92 2.84
N LEU A 35 1.14 -7.43 1.60
CA LEU A 35 -0.08 -7.19 0.82
C LEU A 35 -0.83 -8.50 0.56
N ARG A 36 -0.12 -9.53 0.10
CA ARG A 36 -0.73 -10.85 -0.17
C ARG A 36 -1.26 -11.50 1.11
N GLU A 37 -0.51 -11.47 2.20
CA GLU A 37 -0.98 -12.05 3.46
C GLU A 37 -2.20 -11.32 4.01
N ASN A 38 -2.28 -9.98 3.89
CA ASN A 38 -3.48 -9.25 4.29
C ASN A 38 -4.70 -9.53 3.39
N LEU A 39 -4.49 -9.78 2.09
CA LEU A 39 -5.57 -10.13 1.17
C LEU A 39 -6.16 -11.54 1.41
N LYS A 40 -5.41 -12.44 2.07
CA LYS A 40 -5.91 -13.76 2.47
C LYS A 40 -6.86 -13.70 3.68
N LEU A 41 -6.87 -12.59 4.43
CA LEU A 41 -7.63 -12.50 5.67
C LEU A 41 -9.13 -12.39 5.41
N THR A 42 -9.91 -13.12 6.20
CA THR A 42 -11.36 -12.94 6.27
C THR A 42 -11.72 -11.58 6.90
N VAL A 43 -12.98 -11.17 6.74
CA VAL A 43 -13.50 -9.95 7.37
C VAL A 43 -13.28 -9.96 8.88
N GLU A 44 -13.63 -11.07 9.54
CA GLU A 44 -13.46 -11.25 10.99
C GLU A 44 -11.99 -11.12 11.40
N GLN A 45 -11.08 -11.80 10.69
CA GLN A 45 -9.65 -11.73 10.97
C GLN A 45 -9.10 -10.29 10.83
N ARG A 46 -9.61 -9.51 9.87
CA ARG A 46 -9.24 -8.08 9.75
C ARG A 46 -9.72 -7.26 10.94
N PHE A 47 -10.93 -7.51 11.43
CA PHE A 47 -11.44 -6.84 12.64
C PHE A 47 -10.62 -7.21 13.89
N LEU A 48 -10.26 -8.48 14.06
CA LEU A 48 -9.40 -8.91 15.18
C LEU A 48 -8.04 -8.20 15.15
N LYS A 49 -7.37 -8.18 13.99
CA LYS A 49 -6.10 -7.45 13.82
C LYS A 49 -6.23 -5.96 14.11
N LEU A 50 -7.35 -5.34 13.72
CA LEU A 50 -7.60 -3.93 14.02
C LEU A 50 -7.70 -3.70 15.55
N CYS A 51 -8.42 -4.56 16.26
CA CYS A 51 -8.52 -4.50 17.72
C CYS A 51 -7.15 -4.64 18.40
N GLU A 52 -6.31 -5.56 17.92
CA GLU A 52 -4.93 -5.73 18.42
C GLU A 52 -4.08 -4.49 18.21
N LEU A 53 -4.17 -3.88 17.01
CA LEU A 53 -3.45 -2.64 16.71
C LEU A 53 -3.89 -1.49 17.64
N GLN A 54 -5.18 -1.36 17.93
CA GLN A 54 -5.68 -0.34 18.85
C GLN A 54 -5.18 -0.55 20.29
N ARG A 55 -5.08 -1.81 20.75
CA ARG A 55 -4.48 -2.14 22.05
C ARG A 55 -3.01 -1.74 22.09
N LEU A 56 -2.24 -2.11 21.07
CA LEU A 56 -0.83 -1.72 20.96
C LEU A 56 -0.65 -0.19 20.99
N ALA A 57 -1.43 0.54 20.20
CA ALA A 57 -1.39 2.00 20.18
C ALA A 57 -1.68 2.63 21.55
N THR A 58 -2.60 2.02 22.31
CA THR A 58 -2.93 2.44 23.68
C THR A 58 -1.74 2.24 24.61
N GLU A 59 -1.09 1.08 24.57
CA GLU A 59 0.06 0.80 25.43
C GLU A 59 1.27 1.68 25.09
N LEU A 60 1.54 1.90 23.79
CA LEU A 60 2.59 2.83 23.36
C LEU A 60 2.33 4.26 23.86
N ARG A 61 1.08 4.72 23.84
CA ARG A 61 0.72 6.04 24.37
C ARG A 61 0.98 6.14 25.87
N LYS A 62 0.58 5.13 26.64
CA LYS A 62 0.82 5.08 28.10
C LYS A 62 2.32 5.11 28.41
N ALA A 63 3.11 4.29 27.73
CA ALA A 63 4.55 4.24 27.89
C ALA A 63 5.21 5.60 27.56
N GLY A 64 4.76 6.24 26.48
CA GLY A 64 5.21 7.58 26.10
C GLY A 64 4.91 8.63 27.17
N SER A 65 3.69 8.63 27.74
CA SER A 65 3.34 9.56 28.84
C SER A 65 4.13 9.29 30.12
N ALA A 66 4.39 8.02 30.45
CA ALA A 66 5.13 7.64 31.65
C ALA A 66 6.63 7.99 31.54
N SER A 67 7.18 8.00 30.33
CA SER A 67 8.60 8.34 30.10
C SER A 67 8.85 9.86 30.02
N ALA A 68 7.78 10.66 29.91
CA ALA A 68 7.84 12.12 29.80
C ALA A 68 7.66 12.85 31.16
N SER A 69 7.51 12.09 32.25
CA SER A 69 7.42 12.57 33.65
C SER A 69 8.69 12.20 34.41
#